data_AF-A0A0Q4WZY7-F1
#
_entry.id   AF-A0A0Q4WZY7-F1
#
_cell.length_a   1.000
_cell.length_b   1.000
_cell.length_c   1.000
_cell.angle_alpha   90.00
_cell.angle_beta   90.00
_cell.angle_gamma   90.00
#
_symmetry.space_group_name_H-M   'P 1'
#
loop_
_entity.id
_entity.type
_entity.pdbx_description
1 polymer ?
#
loop_
_entity_poly.entity_id
_entity_poly.type
_entity_poly.pdbx_seq_one_letter_code
_entity_poly.pdbx_strand_id
1 'polypeptide(L)'
;MDAVADPILAVIADHRAADDALTLILDTLDEDDEEAMRAHNRAADRCLDARQAMNAIVPVTMGGLQALVAHYVRYQEYTDGFERIGAALEGCDSTLRLSMLRVEITKSEQDVEVANRPTVPDVIFAHRAAWDAFQIAPHEDVDLDAAYEAQGDMQDAFDQVLITPCTNRTEALALRAHLQWWLAEEAELAADYQPKYAIAEARVAELGMLLNGGVP
;
A
#
# COMPACT_ATOMS: atom_id res chain seq x y z
N MET A 1 3.23 14.38 30.67
CA MET A 1 3.15 12.94 30.36
C MET A 1 4.24 12.69 29.35
N ASP A 2 5.28 11.93 29.71
CA ASP A 2 6.31 11.54 28.75
C ASP A 2 5.64 10.63 27.72
N ALA A 3 5.72 11.01 26.43
CA ALA A 3 5.21 10.20 25.35
C ALA A 3 5.98 8.87 25.35
N VAL A 4 5.26 7.75 25.50
CA VAL A 4 5.84 6.42 25.39
C VAL A 4 6.34 6.26 23.95
N ALA A 5 7.62 5.96 23.77
CA ALA A 5 8.20 5.76 22.45
C ALA A 5 7.56 4.55 21.76
N ASP A 6 7.26 4.68 20.46
CA ASP A 6 6.65 3.59 19.70
C ASP A 6 7.63 2.41 19.56
N PRO A 7 7.24 1.17 19.94
CA PRO A 7 8.10 0.00 19.86
C PRO A 7 8.62 -0.29 18.44
N ILE A 8 7.91 0.14 17.38
CA ILE A 8 8.37 -0.09 16.00
C ILE A 8 9.69 0.64 15.69
N LEU A 9 9.96 1.77 16.35
CA LEU A 9 11.14 2.58 16.07
C LEU A 9 12.44 1.86 16.43
N ALA A 10 12.42 1.08 17.52
CA ALA A 10 13.59 0.32 17.95
C ALA A 10 13.92 -0.82 16.98
N VAL A 11 12.91 -1.56 16.51
CA VAL A 11 13.11 -2.66 15.57
C VAL A 11 13.46 -2.19 14.15
N ILE A 12 12.96 -1.02 13.72
CA ILE A 12 13.39 -0.38 12.47
C ILE A 12 14.87 0.00 12.54
N ALA A 13 15.32 0.57 13.66
CA ALA A 13 16.73 0.93 13.83
C ALA A 13 17.63 -0.30 13.83
N ASP A 14 17.17 -1.39 14.47
CA ASP A 14 17.87 -2.66 14.53
C ASP A 14 18.02 -3.32 13.15
N HIS A 15 16.94 -3.37 12.37
CA HIS A 15 16.97 -3.89 11.00
C HIS A 15 17.91 -3.09 10.11
N ARG A 16 17.87 -1.75 10.19
CA ARG A 16 18.81 -0.88 9.45
C ARG A 16 20.27 -1.17 9.80
N ALA A 17 20.59 -1.34 11.09
CA ALA A 17 21.95 -1.64 11.51
C ALA A 17 22.43 -3.01 11.03
N ALA A 18 21.55 -4.02 11.03
CA ALA A 18 21.85 -5.35 10.51
C ALA A 18 22.10 -5.33 8.99
N ASP A 19 21.28 -4.57 8.26
CA ASP A 19 21.37 -4.42 6.81
C ASP A 19 22.61 -3.62 6.36
N ASP A 20 22.93 -2.51 7.04
CA ASP A 20 24.16 -1.74 6.81
C ASP A 20 25.40 -2.64 7.03
N ALA A 21 25.37 -3.50 8.06
CA ALA A 21 26.45 -4.44 8.34
C ALA A 21 26.59 -5.53 7.26
N LEU A 22 25.47 -6.08 6.76
CA LEU A 22 25.47 -7.04 5.66
C LEU A 22 26.03 -6.41 4.37
N THR A 23 25.59 -5.19 4.04
CA THR A 23 26.08 -4.44 2.88
C THR A 23 27.59 -4.23 2.93
N LEU A 24 28.13 -3.83 4.10
CA LEU A 24 29.57 -3.65 4.27
C LEU A 24 30.37 -4.96 4.10
N ILE A 25 29.80 -6.09 4.52
CA ILE A 25 30.44 -7.40 4.33
C ILE A 25 30.40 -7.80 2.84
N LEU A 26 29.30 -7.56 2.15
CA LEU A 26 29.17 -7.84 0.71
C LEU A 26 30.21 -7.07 -0.12
N ASP A 27 30.46 -5.81 0.22
CA ASP A 27 31.45 -4.96 -0.48
C ASP A 27 32.88 -5.50 -0.40
N THR A 28 33.18 -6.37 0.57
CA THR A 28 34.52 -6.90 0.83
C THR A 28 34.58 -8.43 0.81
N LEU A 29 33.51 -9.10 0.37
CA LEU A 29 33.37 -10.55 0.42
C LEU A 29 34.35 -11.22 -0.55
N ASP A 30 35.22 -12.07 0.00
CA ASP A 30 35.97 -13.07 -0.75
C ASP A 30 35.24 -14.41 -0.63
N GLU A 31 34.60 -14.85 -1.71
CA GLU A 31 33.82 -16.09 -1.73
C GLU A 31 34.69 -17.36 -1.56
N ASP A 32 35.98 -17.25 -1.85
CA ASP A 32 36.94 -18.35 -1.69
C ASP A 32 37.49 -18.44 -0.25
N ASP A 33 37.22 -17.44 0.60
CA ASP A 33 37.58 -17.43 2.03
C ASP A 33 36.41 -17.95 2.88
N GLU A 34 36.58 -19.15 3.45
CA GLU A 34 35.59 -19.76 4.35
C GLU A 34 35.23 -18.90 5.57
N GLU A 35 36.17 -18.10 6.09
CA GLU A 35 35.90 -17.21 7.23
C GLU A 35 35.06 -16.00 6.80
N ALA A 36 35.35 -15.43 5.63
CA ALA A 36 34.55 -14.36 5.04
C ALA A 36 33.12 -14.83 4.74
N MET A 37 32.97 -16.02 4.14
CA MET A 37 31.66 -16.64 3.90
C MET A 37 30.89 -16.92 5.21
N ARG A 38 31.58 -17.38 6.26
CA ARG A 38 30.96 -17.56 7.58
C ARG A 38 30.53 -16.23 8.20
N ALA A 39 31.28 -15.15 8.00
CA ALA A 39 30.90 -13.81 8.47
C ALA A 39 29.68 -13.28 7.72
N HIS A 40 29.66 -13.42 6.39
CA HIS A 40 28.51 -13.09 5.55
C HIS A 40 27.25 -13.82 6.00
N ASN A 41 27.30 -15.15 6.17
CA ASN A 41 26.11 -15.93 6.56
C ASN A 41 25.54 -15.47 7.90
N ARG A 42 26.40 -15.17 8.89
CA ARG A 42 25.93 -14.61 10.17
C ARG A 42 25.26 -13.25 10.03
N ALA A 43 25.76 -12.39 9.14
CA ALA A 43 25.15 -11.09 8.89
C ALA A 43 23.82 -11.22 8.14
N ALA A 44 23.72 -12.15 7.19
CA ALA A 44 22.50 -12.46 6.48
C ALA A 44 21.42 -13.01 7.44
N ASP A 45 21.78 -13.99 8.29
CA ASP A 45 20.89 -14.52 9.33
C ASP A 45 20.41 -13.41 10.28
N ARG A 46 21.32 -12.51 10.69
CA ARG A 46 20.98 -11.39 11.56
C ARG A 46 20.01 -10.39 10.91
N CYS A 47 20.17 -10.13 9.61
CA CYS A 47 19.27 -9.27 8.85
C CYS A 47 17.87 -9.91 8.75
N LEU A 48 17.80 -11.21 8.46
CA LEU A 48 16.55 -11.97 8.44
C LEU A 48 15.84 -11.95 9.80
N ASP A 49 16.55 -12.21 10.89
CA ASP A 49 16.01 -12.16 12.25
C ASP A 49 15.47 -10.77 12.61
N ALA A 50 16.22 -9.71 12.25
CA ALA A 50 15.82 -8.33 12.51
C ALA A 50 14.53 -7.98 11.75
N ARG A 51 14.41 -8.45 10.51
CA ARG A 51 13.22 -8.26 9.68
C ARG A 51 12.00 -9.00 10.24
N GLN A 52 12.18 -10.24 10.68
CA GLN A 52 11.12 -11.01 11.32
C GLN A 52 10.64 -10.32 12.60
N ALA A 53 11.57 -9.80 13.41
CA ALA A 53 11.24 -9.02 14.60
C ALA A 53 10.46 -7.74 14.24
N MET A 54 10.85 -7.03 13.18
CA MET A 54 10.12 -5.86 12.69
C MET A 54 8.69 -6.22 12.26
N ASN A 55 8.51 -7.31 11.51
CA ASN A 55 7.20 -7.78 11.04
C ASN A 55 6.26 -8.25 12.17
N ALA A 56 6.82 -8.58 13.34
CA ALA A 56 6.04 -8.99 14.51
C ALA A 56 5.51 -7.82 15.34
N ILE A 57 5.93 -6.57 15.06
CA ILE A 57 5.53 -5.39 15.81
C ILE A 57 4.53 -4.56 15.01
N VAL A 58 3.40 -4.25 15.64
CA VAL A 58 2.40 -3.32 15.10
C VAL A 58 2.69 -1.92 15.65
N PRO A 59 2.87 -0.89 14.79
CA PRO A 59 2.98 0.48 15.25
C PRO A 59 1.76 0.90 16.08
N VAL A 60 1.99 1.63 17.18
CA VAL A 60 0.91 2.09 18.08
C VAL A 60 0.73 3.60 18.05
N THR A 61 1.53 4.28 17.23
CA THR A 61 1.46 5.72 16.99
C THR A 61 1.52 6.02 15.49
N MET A 62 0.99 7.17 15.10
CA MET A 62 1.08 7.66 13.72
C MET A 62 2.54 7.83 13.27
N GLY A 63 3.40 8.36 14.15
CA GLY A 63 4.83 8.50 13.87
C GLY A 63 5.54 7.16 13.65
N GLY A 64 5.14 6.10 14.38
CA GLY A 64 5.64 4.75 14.16
C GLY A 64 5.19 4.17 12.81
N LEU A 65 3.93 4.37 12.43
CA LEU A 65 3.40 3.92 11.14
C LEU A 65 4.11 4.63 9.98
N GLN A 66 4.30 5.96 10.07
CA GLN A 66 5.07 6.73 9.10
C GLN A 66 6.51 6.22 8.97
N ALA A 67 7.17 5.92 10.10
CA ALA A 67 8.54 5.40 10.09
C ALA A 67 8.63 4.02 9.42
N LEU A 68 7.65 3.14 9.64
CA LEU A 68 7.58 1.82 9.02
C LEU A 68 7.38 1.91 7.51
N VAL A 69 6.47 2.78 7.06
CA VAL A 69 6.23 2.98 5.63
C VAL A 69 7.46 3.58 4.94
N ALA A 70 8.08 4.61 5.54
CA ALA A 70 9.33 5.17 5.03
C ALA A 70 10.46 4.12 4.97
N HIS A 71 10.48 3.17 5.90
CA HIS A 71 11.40 2.04 5.87
C HIS A 71 11.12 1.15 4.65
N TYR A 72 9.89 0.71 4.42
CA TYR A 72 9.54 -0.12 3.25
C TYR A 72 9.83 0.56 1.90
N VAL A 73 9.56 1.86 1.79
CA VAL A 73 9.88 2.65 0.58
C VAL A 73 11.37 2.65 0.29
N ARG A 74 12.23 2.84 1.31
CA ARG A 74 13.70 2.82 1.13
C ARG A 74 14.21 1.51 0.55
N TYR A 75 13.63 0.39 0.96
CA TYR A 75 14.11 -0.94 0.59
C TYR A 75 13.51 -1.48 -0.73
N GLN A 76 12.71 -0.67 -1.44
CA GLN A 76 12.09 -1.01 -2.74
C GLN A 76 11.39 -2.38 -2.76
N GLU A 77 10.97 -2.90 -1.60
CA GLU A 77 10.51 -4.29 -1.55
C GLU A 77 9.17 -4.49 -2.25
N TYR A 78 8.39 -3.42 -2.46
CA TYR A 78 7.16 -3.41 -3.26
C TYR A 78 6.88 -1.96 -3.71
N THR A 79 7.15 -1.64 -4.98
CA THR A 79 7.42 -0.25 -5.39
C THR A 79 6.22 0.67 -5.60
N ASP A 80 4.97 0.19 -5.65
CA ASP A 80 3.86 1.11 -5.99
C ASP A 80 2.85 1.34 -4.86
N GLY A 81 2.73 0.39 -3.94
CA GLY A 81 1.73 0.43 -2.85
C GLY A 81 2.15 1.30 -1.67
N PHE A 82 3.40 1.16 -1.22
CA PHE A 82 3.87 1.83 0.00
C PHE A 82 4.18 3.31 -0.19
N GLU A 83 4.60 3.74 -1.38
CA GLU A 83 4.79 5.17 -1.69
C GLU A 83 3.47 5.94 -1.56
N ARG A 84 2.37 5.36 -2.02
CA ARG A 84 1.02 5.94 -1.92
C ARG A 84 0.51 5.98 -0.49
N ILE A 85 0.79 4.92 0.30
CA ILE A 85 0.47 4.91 1.74
C ILE A 85 1.30 5.97 2.47
N GLY A 86 2.57 6.14 2.12
CA GLY A 86 3.43 7.19 2.67
C GLY A 86 2.87 8.59 2.41
N ALA A 87 2.51 8.88 1.15
CA ALA A 87 1.90 10.14 0.76
C ALA A 87 0.53 10.39 1.44
N ALA A 88 -0.28 9.34 1.63
CA ALA A 88 -1.54 9.46 2.38
C ALA A 88 -1.31 9.77 3.86
N LEU A 89 -0.30 9.14 4.48
CA LEU A 89 0.06 9.39 5.88
C LEU A 89 0.70 10.76 6.11
N GLU A 90 1.36 11.35 5.11
CA GLU A 90 1.82 12.75 5.15
C GLU A 90 0.65 13.74 5.20
N GLY A 91 -0.49 13.39 4.60
CA GLY A 91 -1.71 14.20 4.65
C GLY A 91 -2.45 14.14 5.99
N CYS A 92 -2.18 13.13 6.82
CA CYS A 92 -2.92 12.85 8.05
C CYS A 92 -2.32 13.44 9.34
N ASP A 93 -1.06 13.92 9.37
CA ASP A 93 -0.50 14.60 10.54
C ASP A 93 0.53 15.70 10.19
N SER A 94 0.37 16.88 10.81
CA SER A 94 1.06 18.14 10.48
C SER A 94 2.47 18.27 11.08
N THR A 95 3.07 17.20 11.62
CA THR A 95 4.30 17.32 12.43
C THR A 95 5.53 16.55 11.94
N LEU A 96 5.41 15.66 10.95
CA LEU A 96 6.58 15.04 10.30
C LEU A 96 6.54 15.23 8.79
N ARG A 97 7.22 16.29 8.33
CA ARG A 97 7.49 16.51 6.91
C ARG A 97 8.58 15.54 6.45
N LEU A 98 8.16 14.35 6.01
CA LEU A 98 9.00 13.42 5.23
C LEU A 98 9.61 14.08 3.99
N SER A 99 9.05 15.21 3.53
CA SER A 99 9.66 16.10 2.53
C SER A 99 11.07 16.60 2.88
N MET A 100 11.53 16.49 4.13
CA MET A 100 12.91 16.81 4.53
C MET A 100 13.91 15.65 4.35
N LEU A 101 13.44 14.41 4.16
CA LEU A 101 14.28 13.28 3.76
C LEU A 101 14.49 13.20 2.24
N ARG A 102 13.74 14.02 1.49
CA ARG A 102 13.80 14.12 0.03
C ARG A 102 14.89 15.12 -0.38
N VAL A 103 16.15 14.77 -0.13
CA VAL A 103 17.26 15.43 -0.83
C VAL A 103 17.16 15.00 -2.30
N GLU A 104 16.80 15.97 -3.13
CA GLU A 104 17.01 16.02 -4.59
C GLU A 104 16.32 14.96 -5.45
N ILE A 105 14.98 15.00 -5.54
CA ILE A 105 14.31 14.67 -6.82
C ILE A 105 13.31 15.78 -7.17
N THR A 106 13.37 16.15 -8.43
CA THR A 106 12.97 17.40 -9.09
C THR A 106 11.53 17.87 -8.88
N LYS A 107 11.42 19.16 -8.57
CA LYS A 107 10.23 19.92 -8.19
C LYS A 107 9.28 20.26 -9.36
N SER A 108 9.33 19.56 -10.49
CA SER A 108 8.57 19.94 -11.70
C SER A 108 7.55 18.91 -12.20
N GLU A 109 7.57 17.67 -11.73
CA GLU A 109 6.63 16.63 -12.19
C GLU A 109 5.41 16.45 -11.26
N GLN A 110 5.55 16.74 -9.96
CA GLN A 110 4.47 16.60 -8.98
C GLN A 110 3.29 17.57 -9.16
N ASP A 111 3.53 18.78 -9.66
CA ASP A 111 2.46 19.77 -9.84
C ASP A 111 1.55 19.43 -11.05
N VAL A 112 2.01 18.59 -11.98
CA VAL A 112 1.23 18.12 -13.14
C VAL A 112 0.46 16.84 -12.81
N GLU A 113 1.03 15.96 -11.98
CA GLU A 113 0.43 14.68 -11.61
C GLU A 113 -0.77 14.83 -10.65
N VAL A 114 -0.73 15.80 -9.73
CA VAL A 114 -1.86 16.10 -8.83
C VAL A 114 -3.08 16.66 -9.58
N ALA A 115 -2.87 17.35 -10.71
CA ALA A 115 -3.95 17.95 -11.50
C ALA A 115 -4.71 16.93 -12.38
N ASN A 116 -4.15 15.75 -12.63
CA ASN A 116 -4.70 14.72 -13.52
C ASN A 116 -5.19 13.46 -12.79
N ARG A 117 -5.20 13.45 -11.45
CA ARG A 117 -5.71 12.30 -10.70
C ARG A 117 -7.24 12.21 -10.84
N PRO A 118 -7.82 11.04 -11.20
CA PRO A 118 -9.26 10.89 -11.29
C PRO A 118 -9.92 11.08 -9.93
N THR A 119 -11.09 11.72 -9.92
CA THR A 119 -11.86 11.93 -8.69
C THR A 119 -12.66 10.69 -8.33
N VAL A 120 -13.15 10.59 -7.09
CA VAL A 120 -14.03 9.49 -6.66
C VAL A 120 -15.26 9.33 -7.58
N PRO A 121 -15.98 10.41 -7.97
CA PRO A 121 -17.05 10.30 -8.96
C PRO A 121 -16.60 9.70 -10.30
N ASP A 122 -15.43 10.08 -10.80
CA ASP A 122 -14.92 9.59 -12.10
C ASP A 122 -14.65 8.09 -12.06
N VAL A 123 -13.98 7.60 -11.00
CA VAL A 123 -13.67 6.17 -10.89
C VAL A 123 -14.91 5.32 -10.61
N ILE A 124 -15.89 5.85 -9.85
CA ILE A 124 -17.17 5.17 -9.65
C ILE A 124 -17.92 5.06 -10.97
N PHE A 125 -17.98 6.15 -11.74
CA PHE A 125 -18.64 6.16 -13.05
C PHE A 125 -17.99 5.17 -14.01
N ALA A 126 -16.65 5.17 -14.09
CA ALA A 126 -15.90 4.25 -14.94
C ALA A 126 -16.15 2.79 -14.54
N HIS A 127 -16.07 2.46 -13.25
CA HIS A 127 -16.33 1.11 -12.78
C HIS A 127 -17.76 0.66 -13.02
N ARG A 128 -18.76 1.54 -12.86
CA ARG A 128 -20.16 1.20 -13.20
C ARG A 128 -20.35 0.92 -14.68
N ALA A 129 -19.73 1.72 -15.55
CA ALA A 129 -19.80 1.49 -16.99
C ALA A 129 -19.14 0.16 -17.39
N ALA A 130 -17.97 -0.15 -16.82
CA ALA A 130 -17.27 -1.40 -17.08
C ALA A 130 -18.04 -2.62 -16.52
N TRP A 131 -18.65 -2.47 -15.34
CA TRP A 131 -19.54 -3.48 -14.77
C TRP A 131 -20.73 -3.77 -15.69
N ASP A 132 -21.44 -2.73 -16.15
CA ASP A 132 -22.58 -2.90 -17.03
C ASP A 132 -22.19 -3.59 -18.35
N ALA A 133 -21.00 -3.27 -18.90
CA ALA A 133 -20.45 -3.93 -20.08
C ALA A 133 -20.13 -5.41 -19.83
N PHE A 134 -19.50 -5.73 -18.70
CA PHE A 134 -19.22 -7.10 -18.28
C PHE A 134 -20.49 -7.94 -18.13
N GLN A 135 -21.57 -7.39 -17.57
CA GLN A 135 -22.84 -8.09 -17.36
C GLN A 135 -23.55 -8.50 -18.67
N ILE A 136 -23.27 -7.81 -19.78
CA ILE A 136 -23.88 -8.10 -21.09
C ILE A 136 -22.89 -8.71 -22.09
N ALA A 137 -21.64 -8.91 -21.69
CA ALA A 137 -20.63 -9.53 -22.52
C ALA A 137 -21.07 -10.96 -22.91
N PRO A 138 -20.70 -11.43 -24.11
CA PRO A 138 -20.94 -12.81 -24.49
C PRO A 138 -20.27 -13.77 -23.50
N HIS A 139 -20.87 -14.94 -23.28
CA HIS A 139 -20.24 -15.98 -22.47
C HIS A 139 -18.93 -16.43 -23.13
N GLU A 140 -17.95 -16.87 -22.34
CA GLU A 140 -16.65 -17.35 -22.81
C GLU A 140 -16.74 -18.46 -23.88
N ASP A 141 -17.80 -19.27 -23.84
CA ASP A 141 -18.08 -20.32 -24.82
C ASP A 141 -18.52 -19.79 -26.20
N VAL A 142 -18.96 -18.53 -26.26
CA VAL A 142 -19.44 -17.87 -27.48
C VAL A 142 -18.34 -17.02 -28.08
N ASP A 143 -17.72 -16.18 -27.26
CA ASP A 143 -16.62 -15.31 -27.66
C ASP A 143 -15.71 -15.09 -26.46
N LEU A 144 -14.62 -15.86 -26.44
CA LEU A 144 -13.66 -15.87 -25.35
C LEU A 144 -12.97 -14.50 -25.20
N ASP A 145 -12.55 -13.89 -26.30
CA ASP A 145 -11.78 -12.65 -26.27
C ASP A 145 -12.64 -11.51 -25.70
N ALA A 146 -13.88 -11.38 -26.16
CA ALA A 146 -14.79 -10.35 -25.66
C ALA A 146 -15.18 -10.56 -24.18
N ALA A 147 -15.34 -11.81 -23.73
CA ALA A 147 -15.64 -12.12 -22.33
C ALA A 147 -14.48 -11.72 -21.41
N TYR A 148 -13.25 -12.09 -21.79
CA TYR A 148 -12.05 -11.78 -21.02
C TYR A 148 -11.69 -10.29 -21.04
N GLU A 149 -11.88 -9.61 -22.17
CA GLU A 149 -11.68 -8.15 -22.26
C GLU A 149 -12.63 -7.40 -21.31
N ALA A 150 -13.93 -7.71 -21.36
CA ALA A 150 -14.90 -7.05 -20.49
C ALA A 150 -14.66 -7.34 -19.00
N GLN A 151 -14.22 -8.55 -18.65
CA GLN A 151 -13.83 -8.89 -17.28
C GLN A 151 -12.58 -8.10 -16.86
N GLY A 152 -11.56 -8.03 -17.73
CA GLY A 152 -10.34 -7.26 -17.49
C GLY A 152 -10.61 -5.79 -17.26
N ASP A 153 -11.40 -5.16 -18.12
CA ASP A 153 -11.79 -3.75 -18.00
C ASP A 153 -12.54 -3.46 -16.70
N MET A 154 -13.46 -4.36 -16.30
CA MET A 154 -14.18 -4.24 -15.02
C MET A 154 -13.21 -4.35 -13.84
N GLN A 155 -12.26 -5.29 -13.89
CA GLN A 155 -11.25 -5.49 -12.85
C GLN A 155 -10.29 -4.30 -12.73
N ASP A 156 -9.81 -3.77 -13.85
CA ASP A 156 -8.90 -2.62 -13.89
C ASP A 156 -9.59 -1.36 -13.36
N ALA A 157 -10.85 -1.14 -13.74
CA ALA A 157 -11.65 -0.05 -13.21
C ALA A 157 -11.90 -0.21 -11.70
N PHE A 158 -12.10 -1.44 -11.21
CA PHE A 158 -12.27 -1.70 -9.78
C PHE A 158 -10.98 -1.43 -8.99
N ASP A 159 -9.82 -1.75 -9.55
CA ASP A 159 -8.53 -1.43 -8.92
C ASP A 159 -8.37 0.07 -8.71
N GLN A 160 -8.83 0.89 -9.67
CA GLN A 160 -8.86 2.35 -9.49
C GLN A 160 -9.78 2.78 -8.34
N VAL A 161 -10.95 2.15 -8.19
CA VAL A 161 -11.87 2.41 -7.06
C VAL A 161 -11.17 2.13 -5.73
N LEU A 162 -10.44 1.01 -5.61
CA LEU A 162 -9.77 0.61 -4.36
C LEU A 162 -8.67 1.59 -3.93
N ILE A 163 -7.91 2.14 -4.88
CA ILE A 163 -6.74 3.00 -4.61
C ILE A 163 -7.05 4.50 -4.61
N THR A 164 -8.25 4.91 -5.01
CA THR A 164 -8.60 6.33 -5.10
C THR A 164 -8.77 6.94 -3.71
N PRO A 165 -8.06 8.04 -3.39
CA PRO A 165 -8.20 8.71 -2.11
C PRO A 165 -9.43 9.59 -2.13
N CYS A 166 -10.00 9.82 -0.96
CA CYS A 166 -11.07 10.80 -0.80
C CYS A 166 -10.46 12.14 -0.39
N THR A 167 -10.79 13.20 -1.12
CA THR A 167 -10.35 14.57 -0.79
C THR A 167 -11.26 15.25 0.22
N ASN A 168 -12.48 14.73 0.38
CA ASN A 168 -13.49 15.30 1.26
C ASN A 168 -14.48 14.23 1.77
N ARG A 169 -15.31 14.63 2.74
CA ARG A 169 -16.30 13.74 3.38
C ARG A 169 -17.35 13.20 2.40
N THR A 170 -17.76 13.99 1.42
CA THR A 170 -18.77 13.58 0.42
C THR A 170 -18.24 12.46 -0.45
N GLU A 171 -16.98 12.56 -0.88
CA GLU A 171 -16.29 11.50 -1.63
C GLU A 171 -16.13 10.23 -0.80
N ALA A 172 -15.77 10.34 0.48
CA ALA A 172 -15.69 9.18 1.36
C ALA A 172 -17.04 8.47 1.54
N LEU A 173 -18.14 9.22 1.63
CA LEU A 173 -19.49 8.66 1.66
C LEU A 173 -19.84 7.94 0.35
N ALA A 174 -19.55 8.56 -0.80
CA ALA A 174 -19.83 8.00 -2.11
C ALA A 174 -19.02 6.71 -2.36
N LEU A 175 -17.71 6.73 -2.07
CA LEU A 175 -16.83 5.58 -2.23
C LEU A 175 -17.27 4.43 -1.32
N ARG A 176 -17.60 4.71 -0.06
CA ARG A 176 -18.09 3.67 0.87
C ARG A 176 -19.39 3.04 0.37
N ALA A 177 -20.35 3.85 -0.08
CA ALA A 177 -21.62 3.34 -0.59
C ALA A 177 -21.44 2.48 -1.84
N HIS A 178 -20.52 2.87 -2.74
CA HIS A 178 -20.22 2.10 -3.94
C HIS A 178 -19.53 0.76 -3.63
N LEU A 179 -18.54 0.75 -2.73
CA LEU A 179 -17.89 -0.48 -2.30
C LEU A 179 -18.86 -1.43 -1.57
N GLN A 180 -19.75 -0.90 -0.74
CA GLN A 180 -20.80 -1.69 -0.08
C GLN A 180 -21.77 -2.32 -1.08
N TRP A 181 -22.11 -1.62 -2.15
CA TRP A 181 -22.90 -2.20 -3.24
C TRP A 181 -22.14 -3.36 -3.90
N TRP A 182 -20.88 -3.13 -4.31
CA TRP A 182 -20.10 -4.16 -5.03
C TRP A 182 -19.90 -5.42 -4.17
N LEU A 183 -19.57 -5.26 -2.89
CA LEU A 183 -19.46 -6.38 -1.95
C LEU A 183 -20.77 -7.17 -1.82
N ALA A 184 -21.92 -6.51 -1.90
CA ALA A 184 -23.21 -7.18 -1.84
C ALA A 184 -23.52 -7.97 -3.12
N GLU A 185 -23.20 -7.42 -4.30
CA GLU A 185 -23.37 -8.12 -5.58
C GLU A 185 -22.45 -9.35 -5.67
N GLU A 186 -21.20 -9.21 -5.22
CA GLU A 186 -20.16 -10.25 -5.41
C GLU A 186 -20.00 -11.20 -4.21
N ALA A 187 -20.92 -11.17 -3.25
CA ALA A 187 -20.81 -11.95 -2.02
C ALA A 187 -20.71 -13.47 -2.28
N GLU A 188 -21.42 -13.97 -3.30
CA GLU A 188 -21.40 -15.40 -3.67
C GLU A 188 -20.07 -15.81 -4.34
N LEU A 189 -19.37 -14.86 -4.96
CA LEU A 189 -18.10 -15.04 -5.66
C LEU A 189 -16.90 -14.55 -4.85
N ALA A 190 -17.09 -14.24 -3.56
CA ALA A 190 -16.05 -13.63 -2.71
C ALA A 190 -14.73 -14.43 -2.65
N ALA A 191 -14.78 -15.75 -2.82
CA ALA A 191 -13.60 -16.61 -2.86
C ALA A 191 -12.77 -16.39 -4.14
N ASP A 192 -13.44 -16.21 -5.27
CA ASP A 192 -12.81 -16.04 -6.59
C ASP A 192 -12.21 -14.63 -6.76
N TYR A 193 -12.75 -13.65 -6.04
CA TYR A 193 -12.26 -12.27 -6.03
C TYR A 193 -11.17 -11.98 -4.98
N GLN A 194 -10.60 -12.97 -4.32
CA GLN A 194 -9.46 -12.72 -3.43
C GLN A 194 -8.19 -12.35 -4.23
N PRO A 195 -7.38 -11.38 -3.77
CA PRO A 195 -7.50 -10.65 -2.50
C PRO A 195 -8.38 -9.38 -2.56
N LYS A 196 -8.87 -9.00 -3.75
CA LYS A 196 -9.59 -7.73 -3.97
C LYS A 196 -10.84 -7.59 -3.10
N TYR A 197 -11.58 -8.68 -2.89
CA TYR A 197 -12.76 -8.68 -2.01
C TYR A 197 -12.40 -8.29 -0.57
N ALA A 198 -11.35 -8.89 0.02
CA ALA A 198 -10.89 -8.53 1.36
C ALA A 198 -10.36 -7.08 1.43
N ILE A 199 -9.70 -6.59 0.37
CA ILE A 199 -9.25 -5.20 0.30
C ILE A 199 -10.45 -4.24 0.29
N ALA A 200 -11.52 -4.56 -0.45
CA ALA A 200 -12.74 -3.77 -0.46
C ALA A 200 -13.43 -3.72 0.93
N GLU A 201 -13.48 -4.84 1.65
CA GLU A 201 -13.99 -4.89 3.03
C GLU A 201 -13.17 -4.00 3.97
N ALA A 202 -11.84 -4.09 3.91
CA ALA A 202 -10.94 -3.26 4.68
C ALA A 202 -11.13 -1.76 4.36
N ARG A 203 -11.28 -1.42 3.08
CA ARG A 203 -11.50 -0.05 2.63
C ARG A 203 -12.84 0.51 3.11
N VAL A 204 -13.91 -0.30 3.12
CA VAL A 204 -15.20 0.09 3.70
C VAL A 204 -15.07 0.36 5.20
N ALA A 205 -14.33 -0.48 5.93
CA ALA A 205 -14.09 -0.29 7.36
C ALA A 205 -13.30 1.01 7.65
N GLU A 206 -12.23 1.26 6.88
CA GLU A 206 -11.43 2.50 6.94
C GLU A 206 -12.30 3.75 6.75
N LEU A 207 -13.09 3.78 5.67
CA LEU A 207 -14.01 4.89 5.39
C LEU A 207 -15.07 5.03 6.49
N GLY A 208 -15.51 3.92 7.08
CA GLY A 208 -16.39 3.91 8.25
C GLY A 208 -15.78 4.65 9.44
N MET A 209 -14.52 4.38 9.77
CA MET A 209 -13.80 5.05 10.85
C MET A 209 -13.66 6.55 10.57
N LEU A 210 -13.17 6.91 9.38
CA LEU A 210 -13.02 8.31 8.97
C LEU A 210 -14.34 9.10 9.06
N LEU A 211 -15.44 8.52 8.58
CA LEU A 211 -16.74 9.17 8.54
C LEU A 211 -17.41 9.31 9.91
N ASN A 212 -17.12 8.42 10.85
CA ASN A 212 -17.68 8.47 12.20
C ASN A 212 -16.87 9.35 13.17
N GLY A 213 -15.85 10.07 12.66
CA GLY A 213 -14.96 10.89 13.49
C GLY A 213 -13.93 10.05 14.25
N GLY A 214 -13.73 8.80 13.83
CA GLY A 214 -12.78 7.88 14.43
C GLY A 214 -11.36 8.22 14.02
N VAL A 215 -10.65 8.87 14.93
CA VAL A 215 -9.24 8.56 15.18
C VAL A 215 -9.24 7.42 16.20
N PRO A 216 -8.42 6.37 16.05
CA PRO A 216 -7.98 5.59 17.20
C PRO A 216 -7.10 6.46 18.11
#